data_AF-A0A6A8V8S4-F1
#
_entry.id   AF-A0A6A8V8S4-F1
#
_cell.length_a   1.000
_cell.length_b   1.000
_cell.length_c   1.000
_cell.angle_alpha   90.00
_cell.angle_beta   90.00
_cell.angle_gamma   90.00
#
_symmetry.space_group_name_H-M   'P 1'
#
loop_
_entity.id
_entity.type
_entity.pdbx_description
1 polymer ?
#
loop_
_entity_poly.entity_id
_entity_poly.type
_entity_poly.pdbx_seq_one_letter_code
_entity_poly.pdbx_strand_id
1 'polypeptide(L)'
;MEFNKMYQKVKYIVRKCEKEYYIQLWEKDDWEQEGQLTLFELYQKNPEIETNEELLYTYFKTKFRNHIKDKIRQQESDKRKINRLPYIEIGEISHRISSRKIYLDELVVLRDSLKRFKEKLTVKEKEQYEALLANRRCLGKTKMKKKLENYLKDFKNSI
;
A
#
# COMPACT_ATOMS: atom_id res chain seq x y z
N MET A 1 16.65 -10.38 28.33
CA MET A 1 15.74 -9.96 27.25
C MET A 1 14.85 -8.81 27.65
N GLU A 2 15.12 -7.61 27.15
CA GLU A 2 14.13 -6.53 27.14
C GLU A 2 13.25 -6.68 25.89
N PHE A 3 12.32 -7.64 25.94
CA PHE A 3 11.43 -8.01 24.82
C PHE A 3 10.75 -6.79 24.20
N ASN A 4 10.28 -5.87 25.05
CA ASN A 4 9.65 -4.63 24.61
C ASN A 4 10.58 -3.78 23.73
N LYS A 5 11.88 -3.69 24.04
CA LYS A 5 12.84 -2.94 23.22
C LYS A 5 13.08 -3.64 21.88
N MET A 6 13.20 -4.97 21.87
CA MET A 6 13.32 -5.75 20.64
C MET A 6 12.08 -5.58 19.74
N TYR A 7 10.89 -5.62 20.34
CA TYR A 7 9.64 -5.39 19.61
C TYR A 7 9.55 -3.97 19.03
N GLN A 8 9.97 -2.94 19.77
CA GLN A 8 9.97 -1.56 19.23
C GLN A 8 10.81 -1.43 17.94
N LYS A 9 11.89 -2.20 17.80
CA LYS A 9 12.70 -2.20 16.57
C LYS A 9 11.89 -2.69 15.36
N VAL A 10 11.13 -3.77 15.53
CA VAL A 10 10.40 -4.42 14.42
C VAL A 10 8.95 -3.94 14.26
N LYS A 11 8.43 -3.14 15.19
CA LYS A 11 7.04 -2.63 15.21
C LYS A 11 6.60 -1.99 13.89
N TYR A 12 7.49 -1.27 13.22
CA TYR A 12 7.17 -0.65 11.93
C TYR A 12 6.92 -1.68 10.81
N ILE A 13 7.48 -2.88 10.90
CA ILE A 13 7.20 -3.99 9.97
C ILE A 13 5.76 -4.46 10.16
N VAL A 14 5.29 -4.55 11.42
CA VAL A 14 3.91 -4.92 11.76
C VAL A 14 2.95 -3.89 11.19
N ARG A 15 3.15 -2.62 11.51
CA ARG A 15 2.33 -1.49 11.01
C ARG A 15 2.34 -1.35 9.49
N LYS A 16 3.46 -1.72 8.84
CA LYS A 16 3.51 -1.76 7.39
C LYS A 16 2.62 -2.87 6.82
N CYS A 17 2.61 -4.05 7.45
CA CYS A 17 1.73 -5.13 7.05
C CYS A 17 0.25 -4.81 7.32
N GLU A 18 -0.06 -4.15 8.44
CA GLU A 18 -1.40 -3.64 8.76
C GLU A 18 -1.97 -2.75 7.65
N LYS A 19 -1.13 -1.91 7.03
CA LYS A 19 -1.53 -1.05 5.90
C LYS A 19 -1.60 -1.78 4.55
N GLU A 20 -0.79 -2.83 4.39
CA GLU A 20 -0.72 -3.60 3.15
C GLU A 20 -1.83 -4.65 3.04
N TYR A 21 -2.28 -5.19 4.17
CA TYR A 21 -3.22 -6.31 4.22
C TYR A 21 -4.41 -5.98 5.11
N TYR A 22 -5.58 -6.43 4.67
CA TYR A 22 -6.78 -6.41 5.49
C TYR A 22 -7.05 -7.83 6.01
N ILE A 23 -7.14 -7.96 7.33
CA ILE A 23 -7.67 -9.16 8.00
C ILE A 23 -8.95 -8.73 8.69
N GLN A 24 -10.04 -9.45 8.42
CA GLN A 24 -11.34 -9.07 8.96
C GLN A 24 -11.38 -9.30 10.46
N LEU A 25 -12.04 -8.38 11.18
CA LEU A 25 -12.10 -8.29 12.65
C LEU A 25 -10.79 -7.94 13.37
N TRP A 26 -9.65 -7.85 12.68
CA TRP A 26 -8.44 -7.39 13.33
C TRP A 26 -8.47 -5.89 13.53
N GLU A 27 -8.29 -5.49 14.79
CA GLU A 27 -8.01 -4.14 15.21
C GLU A 27 -6.49 -3.92 15.35
N LYS A 28 -6.09 -2.67 15.61
CA LYS A 28 -4.68 -2.31 15.81
C LYS A 28 -4.01 -3.16 16.88
N ASP A 29 -4.75 -3.44 17.95
CA ASP A 29 -4.22 -4.21 19.07
C ASP A 29 -4.01 -5.68 18.69
N ASP A 30 -4.85 -6.26 17.82
CA ASP A 30 -4.64 -7.61 17.30
C ASP A 30 -3.36 -7.69 16.45
N TRP A 31 -3.12 -6.69 15.59
CA TRP A 31 -1.88 -6.61 14.81
C TRP A 31 -0.65 -6.54 15.70
N GLU A 32 -0.70 -5.71 16.75
CA GLU A 32 0.41 -5.54 17.69
C GLU A 32 0.63 -6.81 18.54
N GLN A 33 -0.44 -7.46 19.01
CA GLN A 33 -0.37 -8.73 19.75
C GLN A 33 0.21 -9.85 18.88
N GLU A 34 -0.29 -10.04 17.66
CA GLU A 34 0.19 -11.07 16.74
C GLU A 34 1.65 -10.81 16.32
N GLY A 35 2.05 -9.53 16.22
CA GLY A 35 3.44 -9.12 16.04
C GLY A 35 4.33 -9.54 17.20
N GLN A 36 3.89 -9.33 18.44
CA GLN A 36 4.60 -9.76 19.64
C GLN A 36 4.69 -11.29 19.73
N LEU A 37 3.59 -12.01 19.52
CA LEU A 37 3.58 -13.47 19.55
C LEU A 37 4.54 -14.06 18.51
N THR A 38 4.49 -13.55 17.28
CA THR A 38 5.41 -13.99 16.22
C THR A 38 6.87 -13.74 16.59
N LEU A 39 7.17 -12.59 17.21
CA LEU A 39 8.54 -12.27 17.65
C LEU A 39 8.99 -13.21 18.76
N PHE A 40 8.11 -13.50 19.71
CA PHE A 40 8.41 -14.39 20.83
C PHE A 40 8.67 -15.82 20.36
N GLU A 41 7.82 -16.37 19.50
CA GLU A 41 8.05 -17.69 18.89
C GLU A 41 9.34 -17.75 18.07
N LEU A 42 9.68 -16.67 17.36
CA LEU A 42 10.91 -16.58 16.61
C LEU A 42 12.13 -16.58 17.54
N TYR A 43 12.09 -15.80 18.62
CA TYR A 43 13.15 -15.76 19.63
C TYR A 43 13.38 -17.11 20.30
N GLN A 44 12.31 -17.82 20.65
CA GLN A 44 12.42 -19.16 21.25
C GLN A 44 13.15 -20.17 20.35
N LYS A 45 13.02 -20.02 19.02
CA LYS A 45 13.66 -20.91 18.05
C LYS A 45 15.06 -20.43 17.64
N ASN A 46 15.28 -19.13 17.66
CA ASN A 46 16.49 -18.47 17.18
C ASN A 46 16.92 -17.38 18.19
N PRO A 47 17.51 -17.75 19.35
CA PRO A 47 17.93 -16.78 20.37
C PRO A 47 18.97 -15.75 19.86
N GLU A 48 19.72 -16.10 18.82
CA GLU A 48 20.74 -15.24 18.18
C GLU A 48 20.21 -13.92 17.62
N ILE A 49 18.89 -13.81 17.42
CA ILE A 49 18.27 -12.56 16.96
C ILE A 49 18.34 -11.43 18.00
N GLU A 50 18.56 -11.74 19.28
CA GLU A 50 18.70 -10.73 20.34
C GLU A 50 20.00 -9.94 20.20
N THR A 51 21.07 -10.60 19.76
CA THR A 51 22.40 -9.99 19.57
C THR A 51 22.62 -9.50 18.15
N ASN A 52 22.00 -10.13 17.14
CA ASN A 52 22.14 -9.75 15.74
C ASN A 52 20.87 -9.07 15.18
N GLU A 53 20.96 -7.75 15.05
CA GLU A 53 19.86 -6.92 14.59
C GLU A 53 19.49 -7.12 13.10
N GLU A 54 20.45 -7.44 12.24
CA GLU A 54 20.17 -7.72 10.82
C GLU A 54 19.37 -9.02 10.66
N LEU A 55 19.74 -10.05 11.43
CA LEU A 55 18.99 -11.31 11.49
C LEU A 55 17.59 -11.09 12.06
N LEU A 56 17.44 -10.31 13.13
CA LEU A 56 16.14 -9.94 13.69
C LEU A 56 15.22 -9.37 12.62
N TYR A 57 15.67 -8.34 11.88
CA TYR A 57 14.83 -7.72 10.85
C TYR A 57 14.47 -8.70 9.74
N THR A 58 15.44 -9.47 9.24
CA THR A 58 15.25 -10.36 8.10
C THR A 58 14.31 -11.51 8.44
N TYR A 59 14.55 -12.16 9.59
CA TYR A 59 13.77 -13.31 10.03
C TYR A 59 12.38 -12.89 10.45
N PHE A 60 12.25 -11.83 11.25
CA PHE A 60 10.95 -11.34 11.68
C PHE A 60 10.09 -10.90 10.50
N LYS A 61 10.65 -10.10 9.56
CA LYS A 61 9.93 -9.68 8.35
C LYS A 61 9.39 -10.86 7.56
N THR A 62 10.21 -11.89 7.37
CA THR A 62 9.83 -13.08 6.61
C THR A 62 8.75 -13.88 7.34
N LYS A 63 8.98 -14.15 8.63
CA LYS A 63 8.08 -14.95 9.47
C LYS A 63 6.70 -14.28 9.63
N PHE A 64 6.69 -12.99 9.96
CA PHE A 64 5.46 -12.23 10.15
C PHE A 64 4.66 -12.10 8.84
N ARG A 65 5.32 -11.80 7.72
CA ARG A 65 4.61 -11.69 6.43
C ARG A 65 3.99 -13.03 6.01
N ASN A 66 4.65 -14.16 6.33
CA ASN A 66 4.08 -15.49 6.07
C ASN A 66 2.89 -15.78 6.99
N HIS A 67 2.99 -15.46 8.28
CA HIS A 67 1.89 -15.57 9.24
C HIS A 67 0.63 -14.83 8.77
N ILE A 68 0.78 -13.58 8.35
CA ILE A 68 -0.33 -12.77 7.82
C ILE A 68 -0.96 -13.41 6.57
N LYS A 69 -0.14 -13.89 5.64
CA LYS A 69 -0.64 -14.61 4.45
C LYS A 69 -1.40 -15.89 4.84
N ASP A 70 -0.93 -16.61 5.85
CA ASP A 70 -1.59 -17.82 6.33
C ASP A 70 -2.93 -17.50 7.00
N LYS A 71 -3.02 -16.42 7.77
CA LYS A 71 -4.30 -15.92 8.32
C LYS A 71 -5.30 -15.57 7.21
N ILE A 72 -4.85 -14.88 6.16
CA ILE A 72 -5.70 -14.55 5.00
C ILE A 72 -6.17 -15.82 4.29
N ARG A 73 -5.26 -16.77 4.01
CA ARG A 73 -5.62 -18.07 3.41
C ARG A 73 -6.61 -18.84 4.27
N GLN A 74 -6.43 -18.78 5.59
CA GLN A 74 -7.28 -19.44 6.56
C GLN A 74 -8.70 -18.84 6.55
N GLN A 75 -8.83 -17.52 6.39
CA GLN A 75 -10.10 -16.82 6.26
C GLN A 75 -10.82 -17.15 4.94
N GLU A 76 -10.10 -17.21 3.83
CA GLU A 76 -10.65 -17.55 2.51
C GLU A 76 -10.89 -19.06 2.29
N SER A 77 -10.56 -19.90 3.28
CA SER A 77 -10.65 -21.35 3.12
C SER A 77 -12.09 -21.85 3.06
N ASP A 78 -12.43 -22.55 1.96
CA ASP A 78 -13.75 -23.15 1.72
C ASP A 78 -14.24 -24.09 2.84
N LYS A 79 -13.32 -24.76 3.54
CA LYS A 79 -13.66 -25.69 4.64
C LYS A 79 -14.19 -24.96 5.89
N ARG A 80 -14.10 -23.63 5.93
CA ARG A 80 -14.57 -22.77 7.03
C ARG A 80 -15.78 -21.93 6.63
N LYS A 81 -16.50 -22.29 5.57
CA LYS A 81 -17.72 -21.58 5.09
C LYS A 81 -18.75 -21.29 6.18
N ILE A 82 -18.89 -22.18 7.16
CA ILE A 82 -19.80 -22.00 8.31
C ILE A 82 -19.34 -20.85 9.23
N ASN A 83 -18.03 -20.67 9.38
CA ASN A 83 -17.40 -19.56 10.12
C ASN A 83 -16.98 -18.42 9.17
N ARG A 84 -17.51 -18.39 7.94
CA ARG A 84 -17.18 -17.32 7.01
C ARG A 84 -17.78 -16.06 7.58
N LEU A 85 -16.90 -15.11 7.86
CA LEU A 85 -17.31 -13.82 8.34
C LEU A 85 -18.25 -13.16 7.31
N PRO A 86 -19.20 -12.32 7.76
CA PRO A 86 -20.18 -11.72 6.86
C PRO A 86 -19.47 -10.98 5.72
N TYR A 87 -20.10 -11.00 4.55
CA TYR A 87 -19.65 -10.21 3.41
C TYR A 87 -19.50 -8.75 3.85
N ILE A 88 -18.32 -8.17 3.62
CA ILE A 88 -18.10 -6.74 3.78
C ILE A 88 -17.97 -6.15 2.39
N GLU A 89 -18.69 -5.08 2.13
CA GLU A 89 -18.63 -4.41 0.85
C GLU A 89 -17.24 -3.82 0.64
N ILE A 90 -16.68 -3.99 -0.57
CA ILE A 90 -15.34 -3.49 -0.89
C ILE A 90 -15.25 -1.96 -0.69
N GLY A 91 -16.36 -1.24 -0.88
CA GLY A 91 -16.45 0.20 -0.61
C GLY A 91 -16.26 0.56 0.86
N GLU A 92 -16.66 -0.29 1.80
CA GLU A 92 -16.48 -0.05 3.24
C GLU A 92 -15.03 -0.27 3.67
N ILE A 93 -14.27 -1.14 3.00
CA ILE A 93 -12.88 -1.47 3.36
C ILE A 93 -11.87 -0.73 2.47
N SER A 94 -12.30 -0.08 1.39
CA SER A 94 -11.38 0.55 0.42
C SER A 94 -10.40 1.54 1.07
N HIS A 95 -10.84 2.28 2.09
CA HIS A 95 -10.00 3.21 2.85
C HIS A 95 -8.86 2.53 3.65
N ARG A 96 -9.00 1.24 3.96
CA ARG A 96 -7.99 0.45 4.70
C ARG A 96 -6.97 -0.23 3.79
N ILE A 97 -7.29 -0.37 2.50
CA ILE A 97 -6.41 -1.00 1.52
C ILE A 97 -5.59 0.09 0.85
N SER A 98 -4.27 -0.01 0.90
CA SER A 98 -3.34 0.90 0.20
C SER A 98 -3.37 0.75 -1.33
N SER A 99 -4.53 0.46 -1.94
CA SER A 99 -4.66 0.44 -3.39
C SER A 99 -4.74 1.88 -3.88
N ARG A 100 -3.68 2.32 -4.56
CA ARG A 100 -3.57 3.60 -5.24
C ARG A 100 -4.43 3.58 -6.52
N LYS A 101 -5.72 3.29 -6.37
CA LYS A 101 -6.70 3.19 -7.46
C LYS A 101 -7.60 4.41 -7.38
N ILE A 102 -7.63 5.17 -8.49
CA ILE A 102 -8.52 6.31 -8.68
C ILE A 102 -9.96 5.77 -8.79
N TYR A 103 -10.91 6.38 -8.09
CA TYR A 103 -12.32 6.00 -8.21
C TYR A 103 -12.86 6.32 -9.62
N LEU A 104 -13.97 5.69 -10.03
CA LEU A 104 -14.49 5.87 -11.40
C LEU A 104 -14.90 7.31 -11.68
N ASP A 105 -15.57 7.95 -10.73
CA ASP A 105 -15.96 9.35 -10.76
C ASP A 105 -14.74 10.28 -10.82
N GLU A 106 -13.74 10.07 -9.97
CA GLU A 106 -12.46 10.79 -10.03
C GLU A 106 -11.77 10.61 -11.40
N LEU A 107 -11.84 9.41 -11.99
CA LEU A 107 -11.33 9.12 -13.33
C LEU A 107 -12.06 9.91 -14.42
N VAL A 108 -13.39 10.04 -14.33
CA VAL A 108 -14.18 10.84 -15.26
C VAL A 108 -13.77 12.31 -15.16
N VAL A 109 -13.65 12.84 -13.94
CA VAL A 109 -13.26 14.23 -13.68
C VAL A 109 -11.83 14.50 -14.15
N LEU A 110 -10.91 13.57 -13.94
CA LEU A 110 -9.54 13.65 -14.45
C LEU A 110 -9.52 13.69 -15.99
N ARG A 111 -10.31 12.83 -16.64
CA ARG A 111 -10.38 12.77 -18.11
C ARG A 111 -10.95 14.06 -18.70
N ASP A 112 -11.99 14.63 -18.09
CA ASP A 112 -12.54 15.93 -18.52
C ASP A 112 -11.51 17.06 -18.30
N SER A 113 -10.82 17.05 -17.16
CA SER A 113 -9.76 18.01 -16.85
C SER A 113 -8.62 17.96 -17.86
N LEU A 114 -8.17 16.77 -18.25
CA LEU A 114 -7.15 16.58 -19.30
C LEU A 114 -7.63 17.05 -20.67
N LYS A 115 -8.92 16.84 -21.00
CA LYS A 115 -9.51 17.33 -22.25
C LYS A 115 -9.50 18.85 -22.31
N ARG A 116 -9.99 19.52 -21.24
CA ARG A 116 -9.96 20.98 -21.11
C ARG A 116 -8.54 21.54 -21.14
N PHE A 117 -7.59 20.82 -20.54
CA PHE A 117 -6.18 21.19 -20.62
C PHE A 117 -5.67 21.17 -22.06
N LYS A 118 -5.94 20.08 -22.81
CA LYS A 118 -5.53 19.94 -24.22
C LYS A 118 -6.12 21.05 -25.10
N GLU A 119 -7.36 21.46 -24.86
CA GLU A 119 -8.03 22.53 -25.60
C GLU A 119 -7.34 23.89 -25.43
N LYS A 120 -6.80 24.18 -24.24
CA LYS A 120 -6.09 25.44 -23.91
C LYS A 120 -4.65 25.50 -24.46
N LEU A 121 -4.13 24.42 -25.05
CA LEU A 121 -2.75 24.37 -25.56
C LEU A 121 -2.65 24.97 -26.96
N THR A 122 -1.52 25.65 -27.21
CA THR A 122 -1.12 26.07 -28.57
C THR A 122 -0.76 24.86 -29.43
N VAL A 123 -0.69 25.02 -30.76
CA VAL A 123 -0.37 23.92 -31.71
C VAL A 123 0.94 23.22 -31.34
N LYS A 124 2.00 23.99 -31.07
CA LYS A 124 3.32 23.47 -30.65
C LYS A 124 3.27 22.77 -29.29
N GLU A 125 2.45 23.26 -28.36
CA GLU A 125 2.27 22.64 -27.05
C GLU A 125 1.43 21.35 -27.12
N LYS A 126 0.47 21.24 -28.06
CA LYS A 126 -0.29 20.01 -28.30
C LYS A 126 0.63 18.89 -28.77
N GLU A 127 1.57 19.17 -29.68
CA GLU A 127 2.59 18.21 -30.10
C GLU A 127 3.47 17.75 -28.94
N GLN A 128 3.88 18.69 -28.07
CA GLN A 128 4.64 18.36 -26.85
C GLN A 128 3.84 17.49 -25.88
N TYR A 129 2.55 17.76 -25.72
CA TYR A 129 1.64 16.99 -24.87
C TYR A 129 1.41 15.58 -25.41
N GLU A 130 1.19 15.42 -26.72
CA GLU A 130 1.05 14.11 -27.35
C GLU A 130 2.35 13.31 -27.33
N ALA A 131 3.49 13.97 -27.51
CA ALA A 131 4.80 13.34 -27.33
C ALA A 131 5.06 12.92 -25.87
N LEU A 132 4.55 13.68 -24.89
CA LEU A 132 4.63 13.32 -23.47
C LEU A 132 3.78 12.06 -23.18
N LEU A 133 2.54 11.99 -23.67
CA LEU A 133 1.65 10.84 -23.51
C LEU A 133 2.19 9.58 -24.21
N ALA A 134 2.72 9.72 -25.43
CA ALA A 134 3.31 8.62 -26.20
C ALA A 134 4.77 8.28 -25.78
N ASN A 135 5.27 8.92 -24.73
CA ASN A 135 6.65 8.81 -24.24
C ASN A 135 7.75 9.03 -25.32
N ARG A 136 7.48 9.82 -26.35
CA ARG A 136 8.45 10.18 -27.39
C ARG A 136 9.44 11.24 -26.90
N ARG A 137 10.56 11.39 -27.60
CA ARG A 137 11.54 12.47 -27.36
C ARG A 137 11.02 13.76 -28.02
N CYS A 138 10.92 14.84 -27.25
CA CYS A 138 10.57 16.17 -27.78
C CYS A 138 11.26 17.27 -26.97
N LEU A 139 11.57 18.38 -27.64
CA LEU A 139 12.08 19.59 -26.99
C LEU A 139 10.95 20.25 -26.19
N GLY A 140 11.20 20.55 -24.91
CA GLY A 140 10.21 21.17 -24.02
C GLY A 140 9.35 20.19 -23.21
N LYS A 141 9.60 18.88 -23.28
CA LYS A 141 8.90 17.84 -22.50
C LYS A 141 8.83 18.16 -21.00
N THR A 142 9.94 18.59 -20.40
CA THR A 142 10.02 18.93 -18.97
C THR A 142 9.14 20.13 -18.61
N LYS A 143 9.07 21.14 -19.49
CA LYS A 143 8.22 22.32 -19.30
C LYS A 143 6.74 21.94 -19.39
N MET A 144 6.38 21.10 -20.37
CA MET A 144 5.03 20.56 -20.52
C MET A 144 4.62 19.72 -19.29
N LYS A 145 5.53 18.85 -18.81
CA LYS A 145 5.30 18.05 -17.60
C LYS A 145 5.01 18.92 -16.38
N LYS A 146 5.83 19.94 -16.12
CA LYS A 146 5.60 20.90 -15.02
C LYS A 146 4.28 21.67 -15.17
N LYS A 147 3.91 22.05 -16.40
CA LYS A 147 2.64 22.74 -16.69
C LYS A 147 1.44 21.84 -16.38
N LEU A 148 1.52 20.56 -16.76
CA LEU A 148 0.49 19.56 -16.48
C LEU A 148 0.39 19.24 -14.98
N GLU A 149 1.53 19.03 -14.29
CA GLU A 149 1.57 18.83 -12.84
C GLU A 149 0.95 20.01 -12.08
N ASN A 150 1.20 21.24 -12.54
CA ASN A 150 0.61 22.43 -11.94
C ASN A 150 -0.90 22.54 -12.18
N TYR A 151 -1.38 22.05 -13.32
CA TYR A 151 -2.81 22.07 -13.65
C TYR A 151 -3.59 20.99 -12.90
N LEU A 152 -2.95 19.85 -12.60
CA LEU A 152 -3.54 18.71 -11.91
C LEU A 152 -3.21 18.69 -10.41
N LYS A 153 -2.86 19.82 -9.79
CA LYS A 153 -2.49 19.90 -8.36
C LYS A 153 -3.57 19.33 -7.45
N ASP A 154 -4.83 19.53 -7.80
CA ASP A 154 -5.98 19.07 -7.02
C ASP A 154 -6.09 17.54 -6.98
N PHE A 155 -5.51 16.84 -7.96
CA PHE A 155 -5.46 15.37 -8.00
C PHE A 155 -4.24 14.77 -7.31
N LYS A 156 -3.32 15.58 -6.77
CA LYS A 156 -2.06 15.10 -6.17
C LYS A 156 -2.27 14.24 -4.91
N ASN A 157 -3.43 14.35 -4.29
CA ASN A 157 -3.82 13.53 -3.13
C ASN A 157 -4.66 12.30 -3.52
N SER A 158 -5.15 12.23 -4.76
CA SER A 158 -5.94 11.12 -5.31
C SER A 158 -5.14 10.18 -6.24
N ILE A 159 -3.90 10.55 -6.62
CA ILE A 159 -2.98 9.81 -7.52
C ILE A 159 -1.69 9.46 -6.79
#